data_AF-M3GVT8-F1
#
_entry.id   AF-M3GVT8-F1
#
_cell.length_a   1.000
_cell.length_b   1.000
_cell.length_c   1.000
_cell.angle_alpha   90.00
_cell.angle_beta   90.00
_cell.angle_gamma   90.00
#
_symmetry.space_group_name_H-M   'P 1'
#
loop_
_entity.id
_entity.type
_entity.pdbx_description
1 polymer ?
#
loop_
_entity_poly.entity_id
_entity_poly.type
_entity_poly.pdbx_seq_one_letter_code
_entity_poly.pdbx_strand_id
1 'polypeptide(L)'
;MENLQSMPEVQKIISLGKANGEVSYDDINEILPDKILNSEKIDDFFTLLHEMGIEIVEEYTRNTLEPASTLVPKDDSKPARKKKESSASTSGSEDPIKLYLREIGKVSLISGETEVFLAKRIEKGEKIIEETILSSSILRANYIKLLPKIRSKKIKVYDLIRVDKMYALNAEEAHKLEELFFKNILVIQEQEKVLQEAVSKIRKYSETSKKYKEFKEKIDASTEIIHNAIRELGVSQKKFKKFLKRSSPWFLESRK
;
A
#
# COMPACT_ATOMS: atom_id res chain seq x y z
N MET A 1 12.37 1.87 57.55
CA MET A 1 11.54 2.29 56.41
C MET A 1 11.67 3.80 56.30
N GLU A 2 12.33 4.30 55.26
CA GLU A 2 12.33 5.75 54.98
C GLU A 2 10.88 6.18 54.82
N ASN A 3 10.44 7.15 55.62
CA ASN A 3 9.08 7.64 55.55
C ASN A 3 8.95 8.44 54.25
N LEU A 4 8.29 7.89 53.22
CA LEU A 4 8.11 8.58 51.94
C LEU A 4 7.47 9.98 52.13
N GLN A 5 6.69 10.17 53.20
CA GLN A 5 6.05 11.45 53.55
C GLN A 5 7.03 12.53 54.04
N SER A 6 8.27 12.20 54.40
CA SER A 6 9.27 13.20 54.83
C SER A 6 10.08 13.81 53.67
N MET A 7 9.91 13.30 52.44
CA MET A 7 10.61 13.82 51.27
C MET A 7 9.90 15.07 50.73
N PRO A 8 10.62 16.19 50.51
CA PRO A 8 10.02 17.44 50.06
C PRO A 8 9.40 17.33 48.67
N GLU A 9 9.90 16.42 47.82
CA GLU A 9 9.37 16.13 46.48
C GLU A 9 7.99 15.45 46.56
N VAL A 10 7.84 14.46 47.44
CA VAL A 10 6.58 13.75 47.68
C VAL A 10 5.53 14.69 48.28
N GLN A 11 5.93 15.58 49.20
CA GLN A 11 5.02 16.59 49.77
C GLN A 11 4.52 17.61 48.75
N LYS A 12 5.36 17.98 47.76
CA LYS A 12 4.94 18.86 46.67
C LYS A 12 3.87 18.20 45.80
N ILE A 13 4.05 16.94 45.43
CA ILE A 13 3.08 16.20 44.62
C ILE A 13 1.76 16.03 45.39
N ILE A 14 1.81 15.69 46.68
CA ILE A 14 0.62 15.60 47.53
C ILE A 14 -0.11 16.95 47.63
N SER A 15 0.63 18.07 47.68
CA SER A 15 0.03 19.41 47.74
C SER A 15 -0.66 19.79 46.43
N LEU A 16 -0.05 19.45 45.29
CA LEU A 16 -0.64 19.62 43.96
C LEU A 16 -1.89 18.75 43.79
N GLY A 17 -1.81 17.48 44.16
CA GLY A 17 -2.92 16.54 44.09
C GLY A 17 -4.06 16.89 45.03
N LYS A 18 -3.79 17.42 46.22
CA LYS A 18 -4.84 17.94 47.12
C LYS A 18 -5.52 19.20 46.58
N ALA A 19 -4.80 20.06 45.85
CA ALA A 19 -5.37 21.26 45.28
C ALA A 19 -6.31 20.95 44.10
N ASN A 20 -5.93 19.99 43.26
CA ASN A 20 -6.64 19.69 42.01
C ASN A 20 -7.58 18.46 42.10
N GLY A 21 -7.34 17.57 43.06
CA GLY A 21 -7.97 16.26 43.18
C GLY A 21 -7.35 15.19 42.26
N GLU A 22 -6.44 15.60 41.38
CA GLU A 22 -5.78 14.78 40.38
C GLU A 22 -4.31 15.21 40.18
N VAL A 23 -3.46 14.29 39.76
CA VAL A 23 -2.04 14.52 39.42
C VAL A 23 -1.72 13.81 38.11
N SER A 24 -0.97 14.47 37.21
CA SER A 24 -0.53 13.83 35.96
C SER A 24 0.69 12.94 36.15
N TYR A 25 0.80 11.88 35.33
CA TYR A 25 2.03 11.08 35.21
C TYR A 25 3.26 11.94 34.87
N ASP A 26 3.09 13.01 34.10
CA ASP A 26 4.19 13.89 33.72
C ASP A 26 4.73 14.65 34.94
N ASP A 27 3.86 15.16 35.82
CA ASP A 27 4.29 15.86 37.04
C ASP A 27 4.99 14.93 38.03
N ILE A 28 4.56 13.66 38.09
CA ILE A 28 5.20 12.65 38.94
C ILE A 28 6.61 12.36 38.42
N ASN A 29 6.77 12.24 37.10
CA ASN A 29 8.07 11.99 36.47
C ASN A 29 9.02 13.21 36.56
N GLU A 30 8.50 14.44 36.56
CA GLU A 30 9.32 15.65 36.68
C GLU A 30 9.76 15.94 38.12
N ILE A 31 8.89 15.69 39.11
CA ILE A 31 9.12 16.11 40.49
C ILE A 31 9.83 15.00 41.30
N LEU A 32 9.58 13.72 40.98
CA LEU A 32 10.12 12.61 41.74
C LEU A 32 11.51 12.18 41.22
N PRO A 33 12.49 11.92 42.09
CA PRO A 33 13.81 11.44 41.66
C PRO A 33 13.76 10.07 40.99
N ASP A 34 14.60 9.86 39.96
CA ASP A 34 14.74 8.59 39.21
C ASP A 34 14.97 7.36 40.10
N LYS A 35 15.57 7.56 41.28
CA LYS A 35 15.83 6.50 42.27
C LYS A 35 14.55 5.94 42.90
N ILE A 36 13.47 6.72 42.92
CA ILE A 36 12.16 6.32 43.45
C ILE A 36 11.28 5.85 42.30
N LEU A 37 11.30 6.54 41.15
CA LEU A 37 10.55 6.14 39.95
C LEU A 37 10.88 4.70 39.49
N ASN A 38 12.14 4.27 39.63
CA ASN A 38 12.60 2.93 39.23
C ASN A 38 12.70 1.93 40.40
N SER A 39 12.06 2.21 41.54
CA SER A 39 12.09 1.36 42.74
C SER A 39 10.70 0.82 43.06
N GLU A 40 10.63 -0.34 43.75
CA GLU A 40 9.41 -0.89 44.36
C GLU A 40 8.66 0.12 45.26
N LYS A 41 9.33 1.18 45.71
CA LYS A 41 8.72 2.29 46.48
C LYS A 41 7.73 3.14 45.67
N ILE A 42 7.71 3.04 44.34
CA ILE A 42 6.75 3.78 43.51
C ILE A 42 5.32 3.24 43.70
N ASP A 43 5.17 1.94 43.95
CA ASP A 43 3.88 1.31 44.20
C ASP A 43 3.31 1.74 45.56
N ASP A 44 4.18 1.87 46.57
CA ASP A 44 3.83 2.43 47.89
C ASP A 44 3.39 3.91 47.75
N PHE A 45 4.03 4.67 46.87
CA PHE A 45 3.67 6.05 46.59
C PHE A 45 2.30 6.17 45.89
N PHE A 46 2.01 5.31 44.90
CA PHE A 46 0.69 5.28 44.27
C PHE A 46 -0.42 4.85 45.23
N THR A 47 -0.14 3.89 46.11
CA THR A 47 -1.06 3.47 47.17
C THR A 47 -1.34 4.63 48.13
N LEU A 48 -0.31 5.40 48.51
CA LEU A 48 -0.44 6.59 49.34
C LEU A 48 -1.31 7.67 48.68
N LEU A 49 -1.11 7.95 47.39
CA LEU A 49 -1.94 8.92 46.66
C LEU A 49 -3.41 8.50 46.61
N HIS A 50 -3.66 7.20 46.39
CA HIS A 50 -5.01 6.64 46.38
C HIS A 50 -5.68 6.69 47.76
N GLU A 51 -4.97 6.37 48.84
CA GLU A 51 -5.48 6.52 50.23
C GLU A 51 -5.82 7.98 50.56
N MET A 52 -5.14 8.94 49.93
CA MET A 52 -5.39 10.37 50.08
C MET A 52 -6.46 10.92 49.12
N GLY A 53 -7.06 10.05 48.29
CA GLY A 53 -8.13 10.42 47.36
C GLY A 53 -7.67 11.25 46.16
N ILE A 54 -6.41 11.11 45.74
CA ILE A 54 -5.82 11.80 44.60
C ILE A 54 -5.78 10.84 43.41
N GLU A 55 -6.43 11.19 42.30
CA GLU A 55 -6.46 10.37 41.09
C GLU A 55 -5.26 10.66 40.18
N ILE A 56 -4.72 9.62 39.53
CA ILE A 56 -3.57 9.75 38.62
C ILE A 56 -4.08 9.69 37.19
N VAL A 57 -3.86 10.77 36.43
CA VAL A 57 -4.38 10.94 35.07
C VAL A 57 -3.25 11.09 34.05
N GLU A 58 -3.49 10.71 32.80
CA GLU A 58 -2.51 10.94 31.72
C GLU A 58 -2.44 12.43 31.35
N GLU A 59 -3.56 13.15 31.40
CA GLU A 59 -3.65 14.59 31.16
C GLU A 59 -4.69 15.17 32.13
N TYR A 60 -4.44 16.37 32.68
CA TYR A 60 -5.34 17.02 33.65
C TYR A 60 -6.77 17.10 33.08
N THR A 61 -7.68 16.33 33.68
CA THR A 61 -9.08 16.29 33.28
C THR A 61 -9.88 17.49 33.78
N ARG A 62 -9.34 18.29 34.70
CA ARG A 62 -10.04 19.39 35.35
C ARG A 62 -9.64 20.77 34.82
N ASN A 63 -10.08 21.07 33.60
CA ASN A 63 -10.54 22.42 33.30
C ASN A 63 -12.03 22.50 33.65
N THR A 64 -12.40 23.45 34.50
CA THR A 64 -13.75 23.90 34.89
C THR A 64 -14.37 23.33 36.16
N LEU A 65 -14.68 24.27 37.06
CA LEU A 65 -15.67 24.17 38.13
C LEU A 65 -17.09 24.25 37.53
N GLU A 66 -18.02 23.56 38.22
CA GLU A 66 -19.49 23.73 38.22
C GLU A 66 -20.33 22.89 37.21
N PRO A 67 -21.63 22.64 37.49
CA PRO A 67 -22.10 21.37 38.03
C PRO A 67 -23.15 20.69 37.12
N ALA A 68 -23.64 19.54 37.58
CA ALA A 68 -24.68 18.71 36.98
C ALA A 68 -25.84 19.44 36.27
N SER A 69 -26.22 18.98 35.06
CA SER A 69 -27.59 18.50 34.79
C SER A 69 -27.75 17.96 33.36
N THR A 70 -28.36 16.77 33.28
CA THR A 70 -29.30 16.25 32.25
C THR A 70 -28.87 16.03 30.79
N LEU A 71 -28.81 14.73 30.48
CA LEU A 71 -29.16 14.03 29.24
C LEU A 71 -30.33 14.67 28.45
N VAL A 72 -30.19 14.86 27.13
CA VAL A 72 -31.05 14.37 26.00
C VAL A 72 -30.29 14.60 24.65
N PRO A 73 -30.36 13.72 23.63
CA PRO A 73 -29.52 13.80 22.42
C PRO A 73 -30.21 14.33 21.13
N LYS A 74 -29.36 14.91 20.27
CA LYS A 74 -29.37 15.05 18.78
C LYS A 74 -30.52 15.81 18.08
N ASP A 75 -30.16 16.86 17.33
CA ASP A 75 -30.40 16.92 15.87
C ASP A 75 -29.47 17.95 15.15
N ASP A 76 -29.32 17.73 13.84
CA ASP A 76 -28.36 18.26 12.86
C ASP A 76 -28.36 19.79 12.60
N SER A 77 -27.17 20.36 12.34
CA SER A 77 -26.89 21.26 11.18
C SER A 77 -25.46 21.86 11.19
N LYS A 78 -24.74 21.66 10.08
CA LYS A 78 -23.46 22.30 9.68
C LYS A 78 -23.60 23.83 9.46
N PRO A 79 -22.53 24.59 9.12
CA PRO A 79 -21.12 24.56 9.53
C PRO A 79 -20.61 25.96 9.96
N ALA A 80 -19.62 26.06 10.85
CA ALA A 80 -18.92 27.32 11.07
C ALA A 80 -17.40 27.12 11.22
N ARG A 81 -16.68 27.65 10.22
CA ARG A 81 -15.26 27.98 10.25
C ARG A 81 -14.87 28.57 11.61
N LYS A 82 -13.80 28.03 12.21
CA LYS A 82 -12.74 28.83 12.83
C LYS A 82 -11.45 28.02 12.90
N LYS A 83 -10.60 28.26 11.91
CA LYS A 83 -9.15 28.13 12.05
C LYS A 83 -8.75 28.90 13.31
N LYS A 84 -8.15 28.23 14.28
CA LYS A 84 -7.15 28.85 15.13
C LYS A 84 -5.81 28.24 14.73
N GLU A 85 -5.14 28.94 13.81
CA GLU A 85 -3.70 28.89 13.70
C GLU A 85 -3.15 29.46 15.02
N SER A 86 -2.65 28.61 15.90
CA SER A 86 -1.67 29.03 16.91
C SER A 86 -0.30 29.01 16.24
N SER A 87 0.12 30.18 15.80
CA SER A 87 1.51 30.49 15.55
C SER A 87 2.29 30.41 16.85
N ALA A 88 3.10 29.37 17.02
CA ALA A 88 4.20 29.37 17.98
C ALA A 88 5.38 28.57 17.42
N SER A 89 6.52 29.27 17.31
CA SER A 89 7.88 28.77 17.09
C SER A 89 8.24 28.14 15.73
N THR A 90 8.62 29.01 14.79
CA THR A 90 9.65 28.68 13.79
C THR A 90 11.03 28.78 14.47
N SER A 91 11.55 27.65 14.97
CA SER A 91 13.01 27.39 15.08
C SER A 91 13.26 26.09 15.85
N GLY A 92 13.32 24.98 15.14
CA GLY A 92 13.71 23.69 15.68
C GLY A 92 13.64 22.68 14.56
N SER A 93 14.73 21.96 14.31
CA SER A 93 14.79 20.87 13.32
C SER A 93 13.52 20.03 13.42
N GLU A 94 12.65 20.09 12.39
CA GLU A 94 11.39 19.33 12.40
C GLU A 94 11.77 17.86 12.55
N ASP A 95 11.43 17.28 13.71
CA ASP A 95 11.62 15.87 13.97
C ASP A 95 10.96 15.07 12.83
N PRO A 96 11.74 14.28 12.06
CA PRO A 96 11.23 13.56 10.89
C PRO A 96 10.07 12.63 11.26
N ILE A 97 10.01 12.16 12.50
CA ILE A 97 8.90 11.34 13.00
C ILE A 97 7.64 12.20 13.13
N LYS A 98 7.72 13.38 13.77
CA LYS A 98 6.60 14.32 13.88
C LYS A 98 6.11 14.78 12.52
N LEU A 99 7.03 15.01 11.58
CA LEU A 99 6.69 15.35 10.20
C LEU A 99 5.95 14.20 9.49
N TYR A 100 6.43 12.97 9.64
CA TYR A 100 5.78 11.78 9.07
C TYR A 100 4.38 11.54 9.68
N LEU A 101 4.25 11.61 11.01
CA LEU A 101 2.97 11.44 11.71
C LEU A 101 1.94 12.50 11.30
N ARG A 102 2.38 13.77 11.18
CA ARG A 102 1.53 14.84 10.65
C ARG A 102 1.09 14.57 9.21
N GLU A 103 1.96 13.98 8.37
CA GLU A 103 1.63 13.71 6.98
C GLU A 103 0.69 12.50 6.81
N ILE A 104 0.91 11.41 7.54
CA ILE A 104 0.00 10.26 7.50
C ILE A 104 -1.35 10.58 8.14
N GLY A 105 -1.39 11.45 9.16
CA GLY A 105 -2.61 11.89 9.83
C GLY A 105 -3.51 12.80 8.98
N LYS A 106 -2.99 13.37 7.88
CA LYS A 106 -3.81 14.12 6.90
C LYS A 106 -4.67 13.22 6.02
N VAL A 107 -4.33 11.93 5.90
CA VAL A 107 -5.04 10.99 5.05
C VAL A 107 -6.05 10.23 5.90
N SER A 108 -7.33 10.41 5.62
CA SER A 108 -8.41 9.69 6.31
C SER A 108 -8.29 8.18 6.10
N LEU A 109 -8.69 7.41 7.12
CA LEU A 109 -8.81 5.97 7.00
C LEU A 109 -9.81 5.60 5.89
N ILE A 110 -9.48 4.52 5.17
CA ILE A 110 -10.28 4.01 4.06
C ILE A 110 -11.48 3.25 4.64
N SER A 111 -12.70 3.55 4.17
CA SER A 111 -13.88 2.74 4.50
C SER A 111 -13.85 1.41 3.74
N GLY A 112 -14.48 0.36 4.28
CA GLY A 112 -14.52 -0.96 3.60
C GLY A 112 -15.06 -0.88 2.16
N GLU A 113 -16.05 -0.01 1.91
CA GLU A 113 -16.56 0.24 0.55
C GLU A 113 -15.50 0.86 -0.38
N THR A 114 -14.72 1.80 0.14
CA THR A 114 -13.63 2.46 -0.61
C THR A 114 -12.51 1.47 -0.88
N GLU A 115 -12.21 0.57 0.06
CA GLU A 115 -11.23 -0.50 -0.12
C GLU A 115 -11.63 -1.43 -1.27
N VAL A 116 -12.88 -1.88 -1.28
CA VAL A 116 -13.42 -2.71 -2.38
C VAL A 116 -13.39 -1.96 -3.72
N PHE A 117 -13.74 -0.67 -3.72
CA PHE A 117 -13.66 0.16 -4.93
C PHE A 117 -12.22 0.27 -5.46
N LEU A 118 -11.25 0.54 -4.59
CA LEU A 118 -9.84 0.62 -4.95
C LEU A 118 -9.32 -0.72 -5.45
N ALA A 119 -9.67 -1.83 -4.81
CA ALA A 119 -9.30 -3.17 -5.25
C ALA A 119 -9.82 -3.47 -6.66
N LYS A 120 -11.10 -3.21 -6.94
CA LYS A 120 -11.69 -3.37 -8.28
C LYS A 120 -11.01 -2.47 -9.32
N ARG A 121 -10.66 -1.24 -8.93
CA ARG A 121 -9.94 -0.31 -9.81
C ARG A 121 -8.54 -0.81 -10.15
N ILE A 122 -7.82 -1.37 -9.17
CA ILE A 122 -6.50 -1.99 -9.38
C ILE A 122 -6.63 -3.18 -10.33
N GLU A 123 -7.57 -4.10 -10.08
CA GLU A 123 -7.80 -5.28 -10.91
C GLU A 123 -8.13 -4.89 -12.36
N LYS A 124 -9.00 -3.89 -12.56
CA LYS A 124 -9.30 -3.36 -13.89
C LYS A 124 -8.06 -2.76 -14.57
N GLY A 125 -7.24 -2.03 -13.82
CA GLY A 125 -5.97 -1.50 -14.33
C GLY A 125 -5.00 -2.60 -14.75
N GLU A 126 -4.89 -3.67 -13.96
CA GLU A 126 -4.07 -4.84 -14.27
C GLU A 126 -4.55 -5.56 -15.54
N LYS A 127 -5.86 -5.69 -15.75
CA LYS A 127 -6.42 -6.24 -17.00
C LYS A 127 -6.09 -5.38 -18.22
N ILE A 128 -6.21 -4.05 -18.11
CA ILE A 128 -5.87 -3.13 -19.21
C ILE A 128 -4.38 -3.24 -19.58
N ILE A 129 -3.51 -3.29 -18.57
CA ILE A 129 -2.06 -3.42 -18.79
C ILE A 129 -1.76 -4.77 -19.46
N GLU A 130 -2.39 -5.85 -19.01
CA GLU A 130 -2.26 -7.17 -19.62
C GLU A 130 -2.65 -7.13 -21.09
N GLU A 131 -3.87 -6.68 -21.42
CA GLU A 131 -4.36 -6.58 -22.80
C GLU A 131 -3.45 -5.71 -23.69
N THR A 132 -2.94 -4.61 -23.16
CA THR A 132 -2.00 -3.72 -23.89
C THR A 132 -0.67 -4.41 -24.18
N ILE A 133 -0.17 -5.20 -23.24
CA ILE A 133 1.06 -5.97 -23.39
C ILE A 133 0.86 -7.11 -24.40
N LEU A 134 -0.27 -7.83 -24.31
CA LEU A 134 -0.62 -8.92 -25.20
C LEU A 134 -0.78 -8.45 -26.66
N SER A 135 -1.39 -7.29 -26.85
CA SER A 135 -1.59 -6.66 -28.16
C SER A 135 -0.31 -6.07 -28.76
N SER A 136 0.76 -5.87 -27.97
CA SER A 136 2.02 -5.30 -28.45
C SER A 136 2.80 -6.25 -29.38
N SER A 137 2.85 -5.89 -30.67
CA SER A 137 3.61 -6.63 -31.68
C SER A 137 5.11 -6.63 -31.42
N ILE A 138 5.65 -5.56 -30.83
CA ILE A 138 7.07 -5.44 -30.51
C ILE A 138 7.48 -6.48 -29.47
N LEU A 139 6.65 -6.71 -28.44
CA LEU A 139 6.93 -7.71 -27.42
C LEU A 139 6.92 -9.11 -28.02
N ARG A 140 5.90 -9.45 -28.83
CA ARG A 140 5.82 -10.75 -29.50
C ARG A 140 7.03 -11.00 -30.40
N ALA A 141 7.43 -10.00 -31.19
CA ALA A 141 8.62 -10.10 -32.04
C ALA A 141 9.92 -10.32 -31.24
N ASN A 142 10.08 -9.68 -30.07
CA ASN A 142 11.24 -9.90 -29.21
C ASN A 142 11.25 -11.31 -28.60
N TYR A 143 10.10 -11.83 -28.16
CA TYR A 143 9.98 -13.21 -27.69
C TYR A 143 10.37 -14.22 -28.79
N ILE A 144 9.90 -14.01 -30.01
CA ILE A 144 10.26 -14.85 -31.16
C ILE A 144 11.77 -14.83 -31.41
N LYS A 145 12.43 -13.67 -31.30
CA LYS A 145 13.89 -13.56 -31.43
C LYS A 145 14.67 -14.28 -30.33
N LEU A 146 14.08 -14.48 -29.15
CA LEU A 146 14.69 -15.22 -28.05
C LEU A 146 14.58 -16.74 -28.22
N LEU A 147 13.67 -17.23 -29.08
CA LEU A 147 13.43 -18.67 -29.25
C LEU A 147 14.65 -19.51 -29.63
N PRO A 148 15.55 -19.07 -30.53
CA PRO A 148 16.75 -19.84 -30.84
C PRO A 148 17.63 -20.03 -29.60
N LYS A 149 17.70 -19.03 -28.71
CA LYS A 149 18.47 -19.11 -27.46
C LYS A 149 17.85 -20.10 -26.48
N ILE A 150 16.52 -20.14 -26.41
CA ILE A 150 15.77 -21.11 -25.58
C ILE A 150 15.96 -22.53 -26.11
N ARG A 151 15.83 -22.73 -27.43
CA ARG A 151 16.09 -24.04 -28.08
C ARG A 151 17.53 -24.53 -27.86
N SER A 152 18.50 -23.60 -27.87
CA SER A 152 19.91 -23.91 -27.54
C SER A 152 20.19 -24.11 -26.04
N LYS A 153 19.14 -24.13 -25.19
CA LYS A 153 19.22 -24.25 -23.72
C LYS A 153 20.09 -23.19 -23.02
N LYS A 154 20.37 -22.06 -23.68
CA LYS A 154 21.10 -20.91 -23.10
C LYS A 154 20.24 -20.10 -22.14
N ILE A 155 18.92 -20.12 -22.34
CA ILE A 155 17.92 -19.48 -21.49
C ILE A 155 16.89 -20.55 -21.18
N LYS A 156 16.56 -20.73 -19.91
CA LYS A 156 15.58 -21.73 -19.49
C LYS A 156 14.18 -21.11 -19.51
N VAL A 157 13.17 -21.92 -19.84
CA VAL A 157 11.81 -21.41 -20.04
C VAL A 157 11.22 -20.83 -18.75
N TYR A 158 11.55 -21.39 -17.60
CA TYR A 158 11.12 -20.88 -16.29
C TYR A 158 11.72 -19.50 -15.92
N ASP A 159 12.79 -19.05 -16.62
CA ASP A 159 13.32 -17.70 -16.43
C ASP A 159 12.45 -16.65 -17.14
N LEU A 160 11.71 -17.07 -18.17
CA LEU A 160 10.86 -16.24 -19.03
C LEU A 160 9.40 -16.25 -18.60
N ILE A 161 8.91 -17.39 -18.13
CA ILE A 161 7.54 -17.61 -17.68
C ILE A 161 7.52 -17.64 -16.16
N ARG A 162 6.45 -17.12 -15.55
CA ARG A 162 6.27 -17.32 -14.13
C ARG A 162 5.75 -18.70 -13.83
N VAL A 163 6.47 -19.38 -12.96
CA VAL A 163 5.95 -20.50 -12.19
C VAL A 163 5.32 -19.89 -10.94
N ASP A 164 4.00 -19.99 -10.78
CA ASP A 164 3.29 -19.53 -9.57
C ASP A 164 3.45 -20.54 -8.42
N LYS A 165 4.68 -21.06 -8.28
CA LYS A 165 5.02 -22.06 -7.27
C LYS A 165 6.09 -21.48 -6.35
N MET A 166 5.86 -21.67 -5.05
CA MET A 166 6.77 -21.23 -4.00
C MET A 166 8.01 -22.15 -3.87
N TYR A 167 8.00 -23.28 -4.56
CA TYR A 167 9.07 -24.28 -4.60
C TYR A 167 9.71 -24.40 -5.99
N ALA A 168 10.93 -24.95 -6.02
CA ALA A 168 11.63 -25.26 -7.25
C ALA A 168 10.87 -26.34 -8.04
N LEU A 169 10.69 -26.13 -9.34
CA LEU A 169 10.08 -27.11 -10.24
C LEU A 169 10.85 -28.44 -10.19
N ASN A 170 10.12 -29.54 -10.08
CA ASN A 170 10.69 -30.86 -10.34
C ASN A 170 11.00 -31.01 -11.84
N ALA A 171 11.91 -31.91 -12.20
CA ALA A 171 12.34 -32.11 -13.60
C ALA A 171 11.17 -32.40 -14.56
N GLU A 172 10.18 -33.18 -14.12
CA GLU A 172 9.00 -33.51 -14.90
C GLU A 172 8.09 -32.29 -15.12
N GLU A 173 7.94 -31.43 -14.13
CA GLU A 173 7.14 -30.21 -14.21
C GLU A 173 7.81 -29.18 -15.12
N ALA A 174 9.14 -29.08 -15.05
CA ALA A 174 9.92 -28.25 -15.96
C ALA A 174 9.74 -28.72 -17.41
N HIS A 175 9.77 -30.03 -17.66
CA HIS A 175 9.55 -30.57 -19.00
C HIS A 175 8.14 -30.27 -19.52
N LYS A 176 7.09 -30.47 -18.70
CA LYS A 176 5.71 -30.13 -19.06
C LYS A 176 5.56 -28.64 -19.38
N LEU A 177 6.24 -27.78 -18.62
CA LEU A 177 6.23 -26.33 -18.85
C LEU A 177 6.96 -25.95 -20.14
N GLU A 178 8.08 -26.60 -20.45
CA GLU A 178 8.77 -26.44 -21.74
C GLU A 178 7.90 -26.89 -22.92
N GLU A 179 7.23 -28.02 -22.80
CA GLU A 179 6.33 -28.55 -23.83
C GLU A 179 5.16 -27.60 -24.09
N LEU A 180 4.48 -27.13 -23.04
CA LEU A 180 3.43 -26.11 -23.14
C LEU A 180 3.95 -24.82 -23.77
N PHE A 181 5.16 -24.39 -23.39
CA PHE A 181 5.77 -23.19 -23.97
C PHE A 181 5.99 -23.32 -25.47
N PHE A 182 6.59 -24.42 -25.92
CA PHE A 182 6.87 -24.63 -27.33
C PHE A 182 5.60 -24.85 -28.15
N LYS A 183 4.57 -25.48 -27.59
CA LYS A 183 3.26 -25.58 -28.24
C LYS A 183 2.66 -24.19 -28.49
N ASN A 184 2.59 -23.37 -27.45
CA ASN A 184 1.91 -22.07 -27.55
C ASN A 184 2.71 -21.06 -28.37
N ILE A 185 4.04 -21.11 -28.33
CA ILE A 185 4.83 -20.23 -29.19
C ILE A 185 4.71 -20.57 -30.67
N LEU A 186 4.52 -21.85 -31.03
CA LEU A 186 4.25 -22.24 -32.42
C LEU A 186 2.93 -21.63 -32.91
N VAL A 187 1.89 -21.72 -32.09
CA VAL A 187 0.58 -21.08 -32.38
C VAL A 187 0.75 -19.57 -32.56
N ILE A 188 1.48 -18.91 -31.67
CA ILE A 188 1.74 -17.45 -31.76
C ILE A 188 2.49 -17.12 -33.05
N GLN A 189 3.51 -17.90 -33.43
CA GLN A 189 4.26 -17.67 -34.66
C GLN A 189 3.41 -17.82 -35.92
N GLU A 190 2.53 -18.81 -35.96
CA GLU A 190 1.62 -19.03 -37.09
C GLU A 190 0.60 -17.90 -37.19
N GLN A 191 -0.07 -17.57 -36.08
CA GLN A 191 -1.09 -16.52 -36.06
C GLN A 191 -0.49 -15.12 -36.31
N GLU A 192 0.74 -14.85 -35.87
CA GLU A 192 1.40 -13.57 -36.16
C GLU A 192 1.64 -13.37 -37.66
N LYS A 193 1.95 -14.45 -38.41
CA LYS A 193 2.07 -14.37 -39.88
C LYS A 193 0.72 -14.03 -40.52
N VAL A 194 -0.34 -14.73 -40.11
CA VAL A 194 -1.71 -14.48 -40.58
C VAL A 194 -2.13 -13.04 -40.27
N LEU A 195 -1.84 -12.56 -39.06
CA LEU A 195 -2.11 -11.20 -38.62
C LEU A 195 -1.38 -10.17 -39.47
N GLN A 196 -0.07 -10.36 -39.71
CA GLN A 196 0.73 -9.46 -40.55
C GLN A 196 0.20 -9.39 -41.99
N GLU A 197 -0.16 -10.53 -42.57
CA GLU A 197 -0.77 -10.56 -43.90
C GLU A 197 -2.12 -9.83 -43.94
N ALA A 198 -3.00 -10.10 -42.98
CA ALA A 198 -4.31 -9.48 -42.89
C ALA A 198 -4.20 -7.96 -42.71
N VAL A 199 -3.28 -7.49 -41.84
CA VAL A 199 -2.99 -6.07 -41.63
C VAL A 199 -2.38 -5.41 -42.88
N SER A 200 -1.57 -6.12 -43.67
CA SER A 200 -1.05 -5.58 -44.94
C SER A 200 -2.16 -5.43 -46.00
N LYS A 201 -3.12 -6.35 -46.01
CA LYS A 201 -4.23 -6.39 -46.96
C LYS A 201 -5.32 -5.37 -46.60
N ILE A 202 -5.63 -5.20 -45.31
CA ILE A 202 -6.68 -4.28 -44.85
C ILE A 202 -6.37 -2.81 -45.20
N ARG A 203 -5.09 -2.40 -45.18
CA ARG A 203 -4.64 -1.06 -45.58
C ARG A 203 -5.02 -0.68 -47.02
N LYS A 204 -5.35 -1.65 -47.87
CA LYS A 204 -5.70 -1.44 -49.28
C LYS A 204 -7.20 -1.24 -49.52
N TYR A 205 -8.03 -1.43 -48.50
CA TYR A 205 -9.49 -1.37 -48.60
C TYR A 205 -10.04 -0.23 -47.72
N SER A 206 -11.10 0.43 -48.19
CA SER A 206 -11.83 1.42 -47.41
C SER A 206 -12.68 0.76 -46.31
N GLU A 207 -12.92 1.49 -45.21
CA GLU A 207 -13.63 0.99 -44.02
C GLU A 207 -15.06 0.48 -44.29
N THR A 208 -15.70 0.99 -45.34
CA THR A 208 -17.05 0.61 -45.77
C THR A 208 -17.09 -0.65 -46.65
N SER A 209 -15.94 -1.17 -47.10
CA SER A 209 -15.88 -2.34 -47.98
C SER A 209 -16.19 -3.64 -47.22
N LYS A 210 -16.94 -4.56 -47.87
CA LYS A 210 -17.19 -5.91 -47.33
C LYS A 210 -15.88 -6.66 -47.03
N LYS A 211 -14.87 -6.50 -47.89
CA LYS A 211 -13.54 -7.08 -47.70
C LYS A 211 -12.82 -6.51 -46.48
N TYR A 212 -13.02 -5.23 -46.15
CA TYR A 212 -12.45 -4.61 -44.94
C TYR A 212 -13.01 -5.27 -43.68
N LYS A 213 -14.33 -5.50 -43.63
CA LYS A 213 -14.99 -6.20 -42.51
C LYS A 213 -14.48 -7.64 -42.36
N GLU A 214 -14.35 -8.37 -43.46
CA GLU A 214 -13.80 -9.74 -43.46
C GLU A 214 -12.33 -9.80 -42.96
N PHE A 215 -11.48 -8.85 -43.39
CA PHE A 215 -10.10 -8.78 -42.89
C PHE A 215 -10.05 -8.33 -41.43
N LYS A 216 -10.94 -7.44 -41.00
CA LYS A 216 -11.04 -7.01 -39.60
C LYS A 216 -11.42 -8.18 -38.70
N GLU A 217 -12.44 -8.95 -39.06
CA GLU A 217 -12.84 -10.16 -38.31
C GLU A 217 -11.69 -11.18 -38.22
N LYS A 218 -10.91 -11.35 -39.30
CA LYS A 218 -9.71 -12.21 -39.27
C LYS A 218 -8.62 -11.68 -38.34
N ILE A 219 -8.40 -10.37 -38.32
CA ILE A 219 -7.45 -9.72 -37.41
C ILE A 219 -7.89 -9.94 -35.96
N ASP A 220 -9.17 -9.71 -35.66
CA ASP A 220 -9.72 -9.86 -34.32
C ASP A 220 -9.64 -11.33 -33.86
N ALA A 221 -9.98 -12.28 -34.74
CA ALA A 221 -9.88 -13.71 -34.44
C ALA A 221 -8.43 -14.15 -34.18
N SER A 222 -7.47 -13.77 -35.03
CA SER A 222 -6.06 -14.09 -34.80
C SER A 222 -5.51 -13.43 -33.53
N THR A 223 -5.96 -12.21 -33.22
CA THR A 223 -5.56 -11.50 -31.99
C THR A 223 -6.06 -12.24 -30.74
N GLU A 224 -7.30 -12.72 -30.73
CA GLU A 224 -7.84 -13.53 -29.64
C GLU A 224 -7.10 -14.86 -29.46
N ILE A 225 -6.76 -15.56 -30.55
CA ILE A 225 -5.96 -16.80 -30.46
C ILE A 225 -4.59 -16.52 -29.85
N ILE A 226 -3.92 -15.43 -30.27
CA ILE A 226 -2.64 -15.01 -29.70
C ILE A 226 -2.79 -14.66 -28.22
N HIS A 227 -3.82 -13.92 -27.84
CA HIS A 227 -4.09 -13.56 -26.45
C HIS A 227 -4.29 -14.81 -25.58
N ASN A 228 -5.08 -15.78 -26.05
CA ASN A 228 -5.32 -17.03 -25.33
C ASN A 228 -4.04 -17.86 -25.21
N ALA A 229 -3.26 -17.98 -26.28
CA ALA A 229 -1.97 -18.69 -26.23
C ALA A 229 -1.01 -18.04 -25.23
N ILE A 230 -0.95 -16.71 -25.14
CA ILE A 230 -0.09 -16.02 -24.17
C ILE A 230 -0.64 -16.13 -22.74
N ARG A 231 -1.97 -16.13 -22.55
CA ARG A 231 -2.59 -16.38 -21.23
C ARG A 231 -2.27 -17.77 -20.71
N GLU A 232 -2.37 -18.78 -21.58
CA GLU A 232 -1.99 -20.16 -21.25
C GLU A 232 -0.50 -20.30 -20.91
N LEU A 233 0.37 -19.45 -21.46
CA LEU A 233 1.78 -19.40 -21.09
C LEU A 233 2.00 -18.88 -19.66
N GLY A 234 0.99 -18.38 -18.94
CA GLY A 234 1.15 -17.97 -17.54
C GLY A 234 2.08 -16.76 -17.36
N VAL A 235 2.03 -15.78 -18.28
CA VAL A 235 2.84 -14.57 -18.16
C VAL A 235 2.34 -13.71 -17.01
N SER A 236 2.99 -13.83 -15.86
CA SER A 236 2.43 -13.26 -14.65
C SER A 236 2.74 -11.78 -14.43
N GLN A 237 1.63 -11.05 -14.27
CA GLN A 237 1.41 -9.68 -13.83
C GLN A 237 2.48 -9.10 -12.87
N LYS A 238 2.90 -9.79 -11.79
CA LYS A 238 3.71 -9.10 -10.74
C LYS A 238 5.20 -8.87 -11.09
N LYS A 239 5.79 -9.49 -12.14
CA LYS A 239 7.24 -9.33 -12.49
C LYS A 239 7.42 -8.30 -13.60
N PHE A 240 6.35 -7.95 -14.32
CA PHE A 240 6.33 -6.79 -15.21
C PHE A 240 6.63 -5.48 -14.49
N LYS A 241 6.21 -5.33 -13.22
CA LYS A 241 6.61 -4.18 -12.39
C LYS A 241 8.13 -4.00 -12.29
N LYS A 242 8.92 -5.09 -12.31
CA LYS A 242 10.41 -5.02 -12.30
C LYS A 242 10.98 -4.65 -13.68
N PHE A 243 10.31 -5.03 -14.76
CA PHE A 243 10.70 -4.67 -16.13
C PHE A 243 10.36 -3.20 -16.46
N LEU A 244 9.16 -2.76 -16.07
CA LEU A 244 8.71 -1.35 -16.14
C LEU A 244 9.62 -0.43 -15.33
N LYS A 245 10.07 -0.83 -14.14
CA LYS A 245 11.06 -0.08 -13.36
C LYS A 245 12.39 0.15 -14.10
N ARG A 246 12.77 -0.77 -15.01
CA ARG A 246 14.03 -0.66 -15.77
C ARG A 246 13.90 0.14 -17.06
N SER A 247 12.69 0.22 -17.63
CA SER A 247 12.39 1.05 -18.81
C SER A 247 11.87 2.44 -18.46
N SER A 248 11.65 2.75 -17.18
CA SER A 248 11.04 3.99 -16.71
C SER A 248 12.00 4.93 -15.93
N PRO A 249 13.23 5.24 -16.38
CA PRO A 249 13.91 6.44 -15.88
C PRO A 249 13.16 7.73 -16.26
N TRP A 250 12.56 7.76 -17.46
CA TRP A 250 11.98 8.98 -18.03
C TRP A 250 10.62 9.40 -17.45
N PHE A 251 9.87 8.47 -16.85
CA PHE A 251 8.51 8.74 -16.38
C PHE A 251 8.45 9.35 -14.97
N LEU A 252 9.54 9.28 -14.21
CA LEU A 252 9.63 9.85 -12.85
C LEU A 252 10.14 11.30 -12.85
N GLU A 253 10.76 11.77 -13.93
CA GLU A 253 11.31 13.13 -14.03
C GLU A 253 10.28 14.19 -14.47
N SER A 254 9.14 13.78 -15.06
CA SER A 254 8.14 14.69 -15.65
C SER A 254 7.06 15.20 -14.66
N ARG A 255 7.26 14.98 -13.36
CA ARG A 255 6.43 15.57 -12.29
C ARG A 255 7.32 16.17 -11.21
N LYS A 256 8.02 17.24 -11.57
CA LYS A 256 8.43 18.30 -10.66
C LYS A 256 7.98 19.62 -11.26
#